data_AF-A0A329RRP9-F1
#
_entry.id   AF-A0A329RRP9-F1
#
_cell.length_a   1.000
_cell.length_b   1.000
_cell.length_c   1.000
_cell.angle_alpha   90.00
_cell.angle_beta   90.00
_cell.angle_gamma   90.00
#
_symmetry.space_group_name_H-M   'P 1'
#
loop_
_entity.id
_entity.type
_entity.pdbx_description
1 polymer ?
#
loop_
_entity_poly.entity_id
_entity_poly.type
_entity_poly.pdbx_seq_one_letter_code
_entity_poly.pdbx_strand_id
1 'polypeptide(L)'
;MNRSSSLEFPDKNEFAKWVVLKASSSLVLCRGDVKLYREELLKFAGRWPTAHLKKLDETRQDSIKTAYEHRKNELSEKISTLRTQFASITDALFSVNAQAKPGKRYVAVQTLRAFIEELQQDGELWTRIDSPTKFALSLPLRKKHEMQQLLRLLGQDVKTVWGEAIERVFTMMQEVLEDSKSDDKSPLQESHVLARDQVIAKEFRALLKQWSCRKAVRQLTITPEARNGRVYCQVDETSVKTKGYDSTRDRPAFASSSADARTYESLSIRRGGYPTMVCRNCGAVGQHWTLNCPTRK
;
A
#
# COMPACT_ATOMS: atom_id res chain seq x y z
N MET A 1 -17.56 14.11 -42.42
CA MET A 1 -17.61 15.47 -41.84
C MET A 1 -17.05 15.37 -40.44
N ASN A 2 -16.10 16.24 -40.08
CA ASN A 2 -15.59 16.32 -38.71
C ASN A 2 -16.43 17.36 -37.97
N ARG A 3 -16.91 17.04 -36.78
CA ARG A 3 -17.70 17.96 -35.95
C ARG A 3 -16.94 18.19 -34.64
N SER A 4 -16.71 19.46 -34.30
CA SER A 4 -16.14 19.85 -33.02
C SER A 4 -17.20 20.56 -32.20
N SER A 5 -17.34 20.18 -30.93
CA SER A 5 -18.30 20.79 -30.00
C SER A 5 -17.65 20.96 -28.63
N SER A 6 -18.03 22.02 -27.92
CA SER A 6 -17.64 22.23 -26.52
C SER A 6 -18.84 21.94 -25.62
N LEU A 7 -18.63 21.15 -24.58
CA LEU A 7 -19.63 20.79 -23.58
C LEU A 7 -19.16 21.22 -22.19
N GLU A 8 -20.10 21.66 -21.36
CA GLU A 8 -19.85 22.02 -19.97
C GLU A 8 -20.60 21.06 -19.06
N PHE A 9 -19.93 20.58 -18.01
CA PHE A 9 -20.51 19.74 -16.98
C PHE A 9 -20.35 20.42 -15.61
N PRO A 10 -21.39 20.34 -14.76
CA PRO A 10 -21.38 20.98 -13.45
C PRO A 10 -20.38 20.33 -12.49
N ASP A 11 -20.12 19.02 -12.62
CA ASP A 11 -19.19 18.29 -11.79
C ASP A 11 -18.51 17.12 -12.54
N LYS A 12 -17.56 16.47 -11.86
CA LYS A 12 -16.82 15.31 -12.39
C LYS A 12 -17.69 14.08 -12.62
N ASN A 13 -18.77 13.92 -11.86
CA ASN A 13 -19.65 12.76 -11.93
C ASN A 13 -20.53 12.81 -13.18
N GLU A 14 -21.13 13.96 -13.47
CA GLU A 14 -21.93 14.19 -14.67
C GLU A 14 -21.09 14.05 -15.94
N PHE A 15 -19.86 14.57 -15.93
CA PHE A 15 -18.89 14.32 -16.99
C PHE A 15 -18.63 12.81 -17.16
N ALA A 16 -18.30 12.09 -16.08
CA ALA A 16 -17.99 10.68 -16.14
C ALA A 16 -19.17 9.82 -16.64
N LYS A 17 -20.39 10.08 -16.16
CA LYS A 17 -21.62 9.43 -16.66
C LYS A 17 -21.79 9.63 -18.16
N TRP A 18 -21.61 10.86 -18.64
CA TRP A 18 -21.74 11.18 -20.05
C TRP A 18 -20.68 10.46 -20.90
N VAL A 19 -19.42 10.45 -20.47
CA VAL A 19 -18.32 9.75 -21.18
C VAL A 19 -18.61 8.25 -21.27
N VAL A 20 -19.02 7.61 -20.18
CA VAL A 20 -19.37 6.18 -20.15
C VAL A 20 -20.54 5.88 -21.10
N LEU A 21 -21.56 6.74 -21.10
CA LEU A 21 -22.69 6.63 -22.02
C LEU A 21 -22.24 6.71 -23.49
N LYS A 22 -21.35 7.65 -23.84
CA LYS A 22 -20.81 7.78 -25.20
C LYS A 22 -19.91 6.61 -25.60
N ALA A 23 -19.12 6.09 -24.66
CA ALA A 23 -18.27 4.93 -24.88
C ALA A 23 -19.07 3.63 -25.13
N SER A 24 -20.37 3.60 -24.82
CA SER A 24 -21.24 2.47 -25.17
C SER A 24 -21.49 2.34 -26.67
N SER A 25 -21.53 3.46 -27.40
CA SER A 25 -21.99 3.56 -28.80
C SER A 25 -20.94 4.07 -29.78
N SER A 26 -19.84 4.65 -29.29
CA SER A 26 -18.75 5.22 -30.11
C SER A 26 -17.39 4.73 -29.62
N LEU A 27 -16.39 4.76 -30.51
CA LEU A 27 -14.99 4.62 -30.13
C LEU A 27 -14.58 5.93 -29.44
N VAL A 28 -14.12 5.86 -28.20
CA VAL A 28 -13.77 7.06 -27.41
C VAL A 28 -12.26 7.10 -27.18
N LEU A 29 -11.64 8.21 -27.56
CA LEU A 29 -10.25 8.55 -27.26
C LEU A 29 -10.21 9.74 -26.32
N CYS A 30 -9.70 9.53 -25.11
CA CYS A 30 -9.54 10.62 -24.15
C CYS A 30 -8.13 11.22 -24.27
N ARG A 31 -8.04 12.54 -24.40
CA ARG A 31 -6.79 13.34 -24.39
C ARG A 31 -6.84 14.36 -23.24
N GLY A 32 -5.70 14.95 -22.84
CA GLY A 32 -5.64 15.92 -21.74
C GLY A 32 -5.62 15.31 -20.35
N ASP A 33 -6.09 16.05 -19.33
CA ASP A 33 -5.98 15.72 -17.90
C ASP A 33 -7.05 14.73 -17.40
N VAL A 34 -7.26 13.66 -18.17
CA VAL A 34 -8.24 12.61 -17.88
C VAL A 34 -7.95 11.89 -16.55
N LYS A 35 -6.70 11.95 -16.06
CA LYS A 35 -6.28 11.36 -14.79
C LYS A 35 -7.06 11.90 -13.59
N LEU A 36 -7.51 13.16 -13.63
CA LEU A 36 -8.26 13.82 -12.57
C LEU A 36 -9.69 13.27 -12.38
N TYR A 37 -10.15 12.45 -13.33
CA TYR A 37 -11.49 11.85 -13.38
C TYR A 37 -11.45 10.32 -13.33
N ARG A 38 -10.27 9.74 -13.07
CA ARG A 38 -10.03 8.29 -13.14
C ARG A 38 -10.98 7.50 -12.25
N GLU A 39 -11.28 8.01 -11.06
CA GLU A 39 -12.08 7.30 -10.06
C GLU A 39 -13.55 7.29 -10.45
N GLU A 40 -14.08 8.45 -10.83
CA GLU A 40 -15.45 8.65 -11.27
C GLU A 40 -15.71 7.83 -12.54
N LEU A 41 -14.79 7.87 -13.52
CA LEU A 41 -14.90 7.08 -14.75
C LEU A 41 -14.91 5.57 -14.47
N LEU A 42 -14.08 5.09 -13.55
CA LEU A 42 -14.07 3.68 -13.16
C LEU A 42 -15.36 3.27 -12.41
N LYS A 43 -15.86 4.13 -11.51
CA LYS A 43 -17.10 3.91 -10.77
C LYS A 43 -18.30 3.80 -11.72
N PHE A 44 -18.49 4.78 -12.60
CA PHE A 44 -19.61 4.78 -13.55
C PHE A 44 -19.48 3.73 -14.65
N ALA A 45 -18.26 3.33 -15.02
CA ALA A 45 -18.04 2.20 -15.92
C ALA A 45 -18.25 0.82 -15.28
N GLY A 46 -18.56 0.77 -13.97
CA GLY A 46 -18.71 -0.49 -13.22
C GLY A 46 -17.40 -1.28 -13.08
N ARG A 47 -16.25 -0.62 -13.22
CA ARG A 47 -14.90 -1.21 -13.16
C ARG A 47 -14.10 -0.76 -11.94
N TRP A 48 -14.78 -0.22 -10.93
CA TRP A 48 -14.12 0.14 -9.68
C TRP A 48 -13.53 -1.14 -9.02
N PRO A 49 -12.23 -1.17 -8.70
CA PRO A 49 -11.57 -2.38 -8.18
C PRO A 49 -11.86 -2.60 -6.69
N THR A 50 -13.14 -2.63 -6.29
CA THR A 50 -13.59 -2.71 -4.88
C THR A 50 -12.92 -3.85 -4.11
N ALA A 51 -12.87 -5.05 -4.69
CA ALA A 51 -12.29 -6.22 -4.03
C ALA A 51 -10.78 -6.07 -3.79
N HIS A 52 -10.04 -5.49 -4.74
CA HIS A 52 -8.59 -5.28 -4.59
C HIS A 52 -8.29 -4.17 -3.60
N LEU A 53 -9.04 -3.06 -3.65
CA LEU A 53 -8.89 -1.97 -2.69
C LEU A 53 -9.22 -2.42 -1.27
N LYS A 54 -10.33 -3.15 -1.09
CA LYS A 54 -10.68 -3.71 0.22
C LYS A 54 -9.59 -4.63 0.76
N LYS A 55 -9.04 -5.52 -0.09
CA LYS A 55 -7.94 -6.39 0.32
C LYS A 55 -6.68 -5.61 0.70
N LEU A 56 -6.36 -4.51 0.00
CA LEU A 56 -5.24 -3.62 0.35
C LEU A 56 -5.47 -2.95 1.70
N ASP A 57 -6.67 -2.41 1.93
CA ASP A 57 -7.05 -1.78 3.20
C ASP A 57 -6.97 -2.80 4.36
N GLU A 58 -7.50 -4.01 4.17
CA GLU A 58 -7.42 -5.13 5.13
C GLU A 58 -5.96 -5.52 5.41
N THR A 59 -5.15 -5.71 4.37
CA THR A 59 -3.73 -6.07 4.52
C THR A 59 -2.96 -4.98 5.28
N ARG A 60 -3.24 -3.70 5.00
CA ARG A 60 -2.65 -2.58 5.73
C ARG A 60 -3.05 -2.64 7.21
N GLN A 61 -4.33 -2.80 7.49
CA GLN A 61 -4.84 -2.85 8.86
C GLN A 61 -4.22 -4.01 9.65
N ASP A 62 -4.13 -5.20 9.03
CA ASP A 62 -3.50 -6.37 9.64
C ASP A 62 -2.01 -6.14 9.88
N SER A 63 -1.30 -5.48 8.94
CA SER A 63 0.12 -5.16 9.11
C SER A 63 0.37 -4.18 10.25
N ILE A 64 -0.47 -3.14 10.38
CA ILE A 64 -0.40 -2.16 11.47
C ILE A 64 -0.67 -2.86 12.80
N LYS A 65 -1.71 -3.69 12.85
CA LYS A 65 -2.07 -4.45 14.05
C LYS A 65 -0.93 -5.38 14.48
N THR A 66 -0.36 -6.13 13.54
CA THR A 66 0.75 -7.06 13.82
C THR A 66 2.01 -6.32 14.30
N ALA A 67 2.36 -5.20 13.64
CA ALA A 67 3.51 -4.38 14.05
C ALA A 67 3.32 -3.79 15.45
N TYR A 68 2.09 -3.35 15.76
CA TYR A 68 1.74 -2.85 17.08
C TYR A 68 1.83 -3.95 18.15
N GLU A 69 1.24 -5.11 17.90
CA GLU A 69 1.31 -6.26 18.81
C GLU A 69 2.76 -6.70 19.04
N HIS A 70 3.60 -6.71 18.00
CA HIS A 70 5.02 -7.02 18.15
C HIS A 70 5.72 -6.02 19.08
N ARG A 71 5.55 -4.71 18.86
CA ARG A 71 6.15 -3.68 19.75
C ARG A 71 5.65 -3.80 21.19
N LYS A 72 4.37 -4.09 21.37
CA LYS A 72 3.77 -4.32 22.69
C LYS A 72 4.40 -5.52 23.40
N ASN A 73 4.58 -6.63 22.70
CA ASN A 73 5.20 -7.83 23.25
C ASN A 73 6.67 -7.58 23.61
N GLU A 74 7.42 -6.91 22.73
CA GLU A 74 8.81 -6.52 22.95
C GLU A 74 8.96 -5.60 24.17
N LEU A 75 8.09 -4.60 24.31
CA LEU A 75 8.07 -3.72 25.48
C LEU A 75 7.74 -4.49 26.77
N SER A 76 6.76 -5.39 26.71
CA SER A 76 6.38 -6.22 27.86
C SER A 76 7.53 -7.13 28.32
N GLU A 77 8.27 -7.70 27.38
CA GLU A 77 9.47 -8.51 27.66
C GLU A 77 10.59 -7.65 28.26
N LYS A 78 10.82 -6.45 27.71
CA LYS A 78 11.79 -5.48 28.26
C LYS A 78 11.44 -5.11 29.71
N ILE A 79 10.19 -4.77 29.99
CA ILE A 79 9.72 -4.45 31.36
C ILE A 79 9.92 -5.65 32.30
N SER A 80 9.59 -6.86 31.84
CA SER A 80 9.77 -8.08 32.64
C SER A 80 11.25 -8.35 32.98
N THR A 81 12.13 -8.10 32.01
CA THR A 81 13.59 -8.19 32.19
C THR A 81 14.07 -7.15 33.19
N LEU A 82 13.64 -5.90 33.06
CA LEU A 82 13.99 -4.81 33.97
C LEU A 82 13.49 -5.09 35.40
N ARG A 83 12.26 -5.58 35.58
CA ARG A 83 11.74 -6.01 36.89
C ARG A 83 12.65 -7.05 37.55
N THR A 84 13.09 -8.04 36.77
CA THR A 84 14.00 -9.09 37.27
C THR A 84 15.37 -8.53 37.64
N GLN A 85 15.93 -7.65 36.79
CA GLN A 85 17.19 -6.97 37.07
C GLN A 85 17.09 -6.11 38.34
N PHE A 86 16.03 -5.32 38.50
CA PHE A 86 15.83 -4.49 39.69
C PHE A 86 15.61 -5.32 40.95
N ALA A 87 14.84 -6.40 40.89
CA ALA A 87 14.72 -7.33 42.01
C ALA A 87 16.10 -7.88 42.44
N SER A 88 16.97 -8.21 41.48
CA SER A 88 18.31 -8.75 41.77
C SER A 88 19.27 -7.74 42.43
N ILE A 89 19.13 -6.44 42.15
CA ILE A 89 19.99 -5.40 42.71
C ILE A 89 19.39 -4.69 43.94
N THR A 90 18.10 -4.92 44.23
CA THR A 90 17.35 -4.24 45.31
C THR A 90 18.05 -4.37 46.65
N ASP A 91 18.45 -5.59 47.05
CA ASP A 91 19.10 -5.79 48.35
C ASP A 91 20.45 -5.08 48.44
N ALA A 92 21.20 -5.02 47.34
CA ALA A 92 22.45 -4.29 47.27
C ALA A 92 22.27 -2.76 47.39
N LEU A 93 21.10 -2.25 46.97
CA LEU A 93 20.75 -0.83 47.04
C LEU A 93 20.10 -0.42 48.38
N PHE A 94 19.40 -1.31 49.08
CA PHE A 94 18.59 -0.93 50.24
C PHE A 94 18.89 -1.69 51.54
N SER A 95 19.75 -2.71 51.54
CA SER A 95 20.15 -3.37 52.79
C SER A 95 21.33 -2.66 53.46
N VAL A 96 21.17 -2.26 54.74
CA VAL A 96 22.24 -1.63 55.55
C VAL A 96 23.52 -2.48 55.55
N ASN A 97 23.38 -3.82 55.61
CA ASN A 97 24.51 -4.75 55.58
C ASN A 97 25.14 -4.86 54.20
N ALA A 98 24.34 -4.77 53.13
CA ALA A 98 24.87 -4.75 51.77
C ALA A 98 25.60 -3.43 51.46
N GLN A 99 25.19 -2.32 52.08
CA GLN A 99 25.91 -1.05 51.98
C GLN A 99 27.33 -1.10 52.57
N ALA A 100 27.61 -2.06 53.45
CA ALA A 100 28.96 -2.29 53.94
C ALA A 100 29.87 -2.96 52.88
N LYS A 101 29.31 -3.69 51.90
CA LYS A 101 30.03 -4.45 50.88
C LYS A 101 30.22 -3.63 49.59
N PRO A 102 31.41 -3.04 49.34
CA PRO A 102 31.58 -2.04 48.28
C PRO A 102 31.34 -2.58 46.86
N GLY A 103 31.73 -3.82 46.57
CA GLY A 103 31.61 -4.39 45.22
C GLY A 103 30.17 -4.60 44.75
N LYS A 104 29.32 -5.20 45.59
CA LYS A 104 27.91 -5.46 45.23
C LYS A 104 27.11 -4.16 45.07
N ARG A 105 27.34 -3.18 45.95
CA ARG A 105 26.74 -1.85 45.83
C ARG A 105 27.18 -1.16 44.54
N TYR A 106 28.47 -1.19 44.22
CA TYR A 106 28.99 -0.55 43.01
C TYR A 106 28.30 -1.08 41.76
N VAL A 107 28.22 -2.40 41.59
CA VAL A 107 27.53 -3.03 40.45
C VAL A 107 26.07 -2.59 40.39
N ALA A 108 25.35 -2.65 41.51
CA ALA A 108 23.95 -2.22 41.57
C ALA A 108 23.73 -0.75 41.20
N VAL A 109 24.61 0.14 41.67
CA VAL A 109 24.58 1.58 41.32
C VAL A 109 24.85 1.78 39.83
N GLN A 110 25.78 1.03 39.23
CA GLN A 110 26.05 1.11 37.80
C GLN A 110 24.86 0.62 36.96
N THR A 111 24.23 -0.50 37.35
CA THR A 111 23.02 -1.00 36.68
C THR A 111 21.90 0.04 36.72
N LEU A 112 21.65 0.65 37.88
CA LEU A 112 20.63 1.70 38.00
C LEU A 112 21.00 2.96 37.19
N ARG A 113 22.28 3.35 37.19
CA ARG A 113 22.75 4.50 36.42
C ARG A 113 22.54 4.30 34.92
N ALA A 114 22.93 3.14 34.40
CA ALA A 114 22.74 2.81 32.98
C ALA A 114 21.26 2.89 32.59
N PHE A 115 20.35 2.36 33.41
CA PHE A 115 18.92 2.48 33.18
C PHE A 115 18.43 3.95 33.15
N ILE A 116 18.88 4.79 34.10
CA ILE A 116 18.49 6.20 34.13
C ILE A 116 19.05 6.95 32.91
N GLU A 117 20.26 6.61 32.46
CA GLU A 117 20.85 7.17 31.24
C GLU A 117 20.05 6.75 29.99
N GLU A 118 19.62 5.49 29.90
CA GLU A 118 18.70 5.04 28.83
C GLU A 118 17.36 5.80 28.86
N LEU A 119 16.78 6.01 30.05
CA LEU A 119 15.56 6.81 30.18
C LEU A 119 15.78 8.26 29.74
N GLN A 120 16.93 8.85 30.03
CA GLN A 120 17.27 10.22 29.63
C GLN A 120 17.49 10.36 28.12
N GLN A 121 18.00 9.31 27.47
CA GLN A 121 18.12 9.26 26.01
C GLN A 121 16.75 9.23 25.33
N ASP A 122 15.76 8.62 25.97
CA ASP A 122 14.36 8.72 25.57
C ASP A 122 13.75 10.06 26.03
N GLY A 123 13.99 11.11 25.25
CA GLY A 123 13.55 12.47 25.59
C GLY A 123 12.04 12.62 25.74
N GLU A 124 11.24 11.84 24.99
CA GLU A 124 9.78 11.87 25.12
C GLU A 124 9.36 11.27 26.47
N LEU A 125 9.86 10.08 26.80
CA LEU A 125 9.56 9.46 28.08
C LEU A 125 10.09 10.28 29.26
N TRP A 126 11.33 10.76 29.19
CA TRP A 126 11.96 11.53 30.26
C TRP A 126 11.20 12.81 30.59
N THR A 127 10.65 13.51 29.59
CA THR A 127 9.90 14.74 29.83
C THR A 127 8.56 14.49 30.52
N ARG A 128 7.93 13.33 30.27
CA ARG A 128 6.68 12.91 30.93
C ARG A 128 6.86 12.50 32.40
N ILE A 129 8.02 11.97 32.78
CA ILE A 129 8.28 11.56 34.17
C ILE A 129 8.30 12.80 35.08
N ASP A 130 7.51 12.76 36.15
CA ASP A 130 7.41 13.83 37.14
C ASP A 130 8.69 13.96 38.00
N SER A 131 8.90 15.16 38.54
CA SER A 131 10.08 15.46 39.38
C SER A 131 10.21 14.55 40.61
N PRO A 132 9.14 14.25 41.37
CA PRO A 132 9.18 13.26 42.46
C PRO A 132 9.66 11.87 42.01
N THR A 133 9.15 11.35 40.89
CA THR A 133 9.59 10.06 40.35
C THR A 133 11.06 10.09 39.92
N LYS A 134 11.51 11.13 39.22
CA LYS A 134 12.94 11.33 38.87
C LYS A 134 13.84 11.34 40.11
N PHE A 135 13.42 12.06 41.14
CA PHE A 135 14.13 12.12 42.40
C PHE A 135 14.22 10.75 43.07
N ALA A 136 13.10 10.03 43.17
CA ALA A 136 13.05 8.69 43.76
C ALA A 136 13.97 7.71 43.03
N LEU A 137 13.97 7.69 41.69
CA LEU A 137 14.86 6.85 40.89
C LEU A 137 16.35 7.12 41.17
N SER A 138 16.71 8.39 41.31
CA SER A 138 18.10 8.81 41.58
C SER A 138 18.55 8.59 43.03
N LEU A 139 17.62 8.29 43.94
CA LEU A 139 17.88 8.21 45.38
C LEU A 139 19.01 7.21 45.73
N PRO A 140 19.08 6.00 45.16
CA PRO A 140 20.13 5.02 45.48
C PRO A 140 21.50 5.37 44.88
N LEU A 141 21.58 6.36 43.98
CA LEU A 141 22.83 6.84 43.39
C LEU A 141 23.63 7.75 44.33
N ARG A 142 23.08 8.10 45.49
CA ARG A 142 23.71 8.92 46.52
C ARG A 142 24.98 8.30 47.10
N LYS A 143 25.75 9.11 47.84
CA LYS A 143 26.99 8.66 48.47
C LYS A 143 26.71 7.56 49.50
N LYS A 144 27.77 6.80 49.82
CA LYS A 144 27.62 5.62 50.69
C LYS A 144 27.01 5.94 52.05
N HIS A 145 27.61 6.91 52.73
CA HIS A 145 27.23 7.33 54.08
C HIS A 145 25.81 7.93 54.11
N GLU A 146 25.45 8.75 53.12
CA GLU A 146 24.10 9.33 52.98
C GLU A 146 23.04 8.23 52.89
N MET A 147 23.27 7.23 52.03
CA MET A 147 22.33 6.11 51.88
C MET A 147 22.24 5.26 53.15
N GLN A 148 23.36 5.06 53.87
CA GLN A 148 23.34 4.35 55.15
C GLN A 148 22.55 5.10 56.22
N GLN A 149 22.68 6.43 56.28
CA GLN A 149 21.91 7.26 57.21
C GLN A 149 20.42 7.21 56.88
N LEU A 150 20.06 7.39 55.60
CA LEU A 150 18.68 7.29 55.12
C LEU A 150 18.05 5.95 55.46
N LEU A 151 18.74 4.84 55.18
CA LEU A 151 18.25 3.50 55.48
C LEU A 151 18.12 3.21 56.98
N ARG A 152 18.96 3.81 57.83
CA ARG A 152 18.81 3.71 59.29
C ARG A 152 17.61 4.49 59.81
N LEU A 153 17.30 5.63 59.21
CA LEU A 153 16.21 6.52 59.63
C LEU A 153 14.85 6.07 59.09
N LEU A 154 14.80 5.66 57.83
CA LEU A 154 13.57 5.42 57.08
C LEU A 154 13.36 3.93 56.74
N GLY A 155 14.38 3.08 56.94
CA GLY A 155 14.25 1.62 56.81
C GLY A 155 13.67 1.16 55.48
N GLN A 156 12.55 0.43 55.55
CA GLN A 156 11.84 -0.17 54.41
C GLN A 156 11.11 0.86 53.53
N ASP A 157 10.75 2.02 54.07
CA ASP A 157 9.95 3.03 53.35
C ASP A 157 10.71 3.58 52.13
N VAL A 158 12.03 3.60 52.20
CA VAL A 158 12.89 4.02 51.07
C VAL A 158 12.80 3.04 49.91
N LYS A 159 12.74 1.73 50.21
CA LYS A 159 12.65 0.67 49.21
C LYS A 159 11.28 0.67 48.53
N THR A 160 10.20 0.86 49.29
CA THR A 160 8.84 0.91 48.74
C THR A 160 8.66 2.11 47.82
N VAL A 161 9.06 3.32 48.25
CA VAL A 161 8.99 4.54 47.43
C VAL A 161 9.77 4.40 46.12
N TRP A 162 10.95 3.78 46.16
CA TRP A 162 11.74 3.53 44.96
C TRP A 162 11.11 2.50 44.03
N GLY A 163 10.59 1.39 44.60
CA GLY A 163 9.89 0.37 43.82
C GLY A 163 8.66 0.92 43.11
N GLU A 164 7.86 1.75 43.79
CA GLU A 164 6.72 2.45 43.20
C GLU A 164 7.13 3.42 42.09
N ALA A 165 8.26 4.11 42.25
CA ALA A 165 8.77 5.01 41.22
C ALA A 165 9.17 4.25 39.94
N ILE A 166 9.78 3.07 40.08
CA ILE A 166 10.10 2.20 38.94
C ILE A 166 8.84 1.70 38.24
N GLU A 167 7.86 1.22 39.01
CA GLU A 167 6.60 0.74 38.43
C GLU A 167 5.84 1.87 37.73
N ARG A 168 5.87 3.10 38.28
CA ARG A 168 5.34 4.29 37.58
C ARG A 168 6.03 4.51 36.22
N VAL A 169 7.35 4.39 36.14
CA VAL A 169 8.05 4.48 34.85
C VAL A 169 7.61 3.38 33.89
N PHE A 170 7.46 2.14 34.36
CA PHE A 170 6.99 1.04 33.50
C PHE A 170 5.59 1.28 32.97
N THR A 171 4.68 1.82 33.79
CA THR A 171 3.36 2.24 33.35
C THR A 171 3.45 3.33 32.29
N MET A 172 4.28 4.37 32.50
CA MET A 172 4.48 5.44 31.52
C MET A 172 5.05 4.92 30.19
N MET A 173 5.99 3.96 30.22
CA MET A 173 6.51 3.32 29.01
C MET A 173 5.38 2.65 28.20
N GLN A 174 4.42 2.02 28.88
CA GLN A 174 3.26 1.41 28.23
C GLN A 174 2.28 2.45 27.69
N GLU A 175 2.06 3.55 28.40
CA GLU A 175 1.19 4.65 27.97
C GLU A 175 1.74 5.34 26.71
N VAL A 176 3.05 5.61 26.65
CA VAL A 176 3.69 6.19 25.46
C VAL A 176 3.50 5.30 24.23
N LEU A 177 3.56 3.97 24.41
CA LEU A 177 3.28 3.03 23.32
C LEU A 177 1.82 3.10 22.86
N GLU A 178 0.86 3.15 23.78
CA GLU A 178 -0.57 3.24 23.44
C GLU A 178 -0.89 4.58 22.74
N ASP A 179 -0.26 5.69 23.16
CA ASP A 179 -0.41 7.00 22.49
C ASP A 179 0.13 6.97 21.05
N SER A 180 1.25 6.28 20.82
CA SER A 180 1.88 6.16 19.50
C SER A 180 1.02 5.42 18.46
N LYS A 181 0.01 4.67 18.91
CA LYS A 181 -0.98 4.00 18.05
C LYS A 181 -1.83 4.98 17.25
N SER A 182 -1.97 6.21 17.74
CA SER A 182 -2.83 7.25 17.15
C SER A 182 -2.15 8.09 16.06
N ASP A 183 -0.83 8.00 15.91
CA ASP A 183 -0.10 8.88 14.99
C ASP A 183 -0.06 8.30 13.56
N ASP A 184 -1.00 8.79 12.74
CA ASP A 184 -1.38 8.28 11.42
C ASP A 184 -0.36 8.57 10.30
N LYS A 185 0.81 9.13 10.62
CA LYS A 185 1.86 9.56 9.67
C LYS A 185 3.01 8.54 9.55
N SER A 186 2.66 7.27 9.36
CA SER A 186 3.63 6.20 9.17
C SER A 186 4.08 6.09 7.70
N PRO A 187 5.34 5.70 7.40
CA PRO A 187 5.79 5.29 6.06
C PRO A 187 4.89 4.22 5.39
N LEU A 188 4.18 3.43 6.20
CA LEU A 188 3.17 2.48 5.75
C LEU A 188 2.00 3.16 5.02
N GLN A 189 1.65 4.39 5.40
CA GLN A 189 0.59 5.16 4.75
C GLN A 189 1.00 5.63 3.35
N GLU A 190 2.22 6.11 3.18
CA GLU A 190 2.73 6.53 1.86
C GLU A 190 2.79 5.34 0.88
N SER A 191 3.32 4.21 1.33
CA SER A 191 3.34 2.96 0.56
C SER A 191 1.94 2.50 0.16
N HIS A 192 0.98 2.59 1.08
CA HIS A 192 -0.41 2.23 0.82
C HIS A 192 -1.08 3.15 -0.23
N VAL A 193 -0.87 4.47 -0.12
CA VAL A 193 -1.40 5.44 -1.09
C VAL A 193 -0.84 5.14 -2.49
N LEU A 194 0.46 4.86 -2.60
CA LEU A 194 1.08 4.48 -3.87
C LEU A 194 0.52 3.17 -4.43
N ALA A 195 0.36 2.14 -3.60
CA ALA A 195 -0.21 0.85 -4.01
C ALA A 195 -1.66 0.99 -4.49
N ARG A 196 -2.48 1.76 -3.77
CA ARG A 196 -3.85 2.11 -4.16
C ARG A 196 -3.88 2.81 -5.52
N ASP A 197 -3.03 3.81 -5.70
CA ASP A 197 -2.93 4.57 -6.94
C ASP A 197 -2.52 3.71 -8.13
N GLN A 198 -1.59 2.77 -7.92
CA GLN A 198 -1.17 1.82 -8.95
C GLN A 198 -2.31 0.92 -9.41
N VAL A 199 -3.14 0.41 -8.48
CA VAL A 199 -4.31 -0.41 -8.81
C VAL A 199 -5.32 0.38 -9.63
N ILE A 200 -5.65 1.60 -9.17
CA ILE A 200 -6.58 2.49 -9.88
C ILE A 200 -6.05 2.83 -11.28
N ALA A 201 -4.77 3.18 -11.39
CA ALA A 201 -4.14 3.51 -12.68
C ALA A 201 -4.09 2.31 -13.65
N LYS A 202 -3.95 1.08 -13.14
CA LYS A 202 -3.98 -0.14 -13.95
C LYS A 202 -5.36 -0.38 -14.54
N GLU A 203 -6.41 -0.33 -13.72
CA GLU A 203 -7.79 -0.48 -14.18
C GLU A 203 -8.21 0.64 -15.13
N PHE A 204 -7.78 1.86 -14.84
CA PHE A 204 -8.06 3.01 -15.69
C PHE A 204 -7.44 2.85 -17.09
N ARG A 205 -6.18 2.41 -17.18
CA ARG A 205 -5.54 2.10 -18.48
C ARG A 205 -6.26 0.98 -19.22
N ALA A 206 -6.74 -0.03 -18.51
CA ALA A 206 -7.52 -1.12 -19.11
C ALA A 206 -8.87 -0.62 -19.67
N LEU A 207 -9.54 0.29 -18.95
CA LEU A 207 -10.78 0.93 -19.40
C LEU A 207 -10.55 1.77 -20.67
N LEU A 208 -9.52 2.62 -20.70
CA LEU A 208 -9.19 3.43 -21.88
C LEU A 208 -8.82 2.55 -23.09
N LYS A 209 -8.08 1.45 -22.86
CA LYS A 209 -7.78 0.47 -23.92
C LYS A 209 -9.06 -0.18 -24.44
N GLN A 210 -10.01 -0.51 -23.57
CA GLN A 210 -11.29 -1.07 -24.00
C GLN A 210 -12.07 -0.07 -24.89
N TRP A 211 -12.13 1.21 -24.50
CA TRP A 211 -12.87 2.23 -25.25
C TRP A 211 -12.24 2.55 -26.60
N SER A 212 -10.92 2.49 -26.71
CA SER A 212 -10.16 2.74 -27.95
C SER A 212 -10.12 1.55 -28.91
N CYS A 213 -10.33 0.32 -28.45
CA CYS A 213 -10.25 -0.89 -29.28
C CYS A 213 -11.60 -1.39 -29.83
N ARG A 214 -12.72 -0.69 -29.57
CA ARG A 214 -14.04 -1.09 -30.10
C ARG A 214 -14.12 -0.82 -31.60
N LYS A 215 -14.61 -1.78 -32.39
CA LYS A 215 -14.99 -1.52 -33.79
C LYS A 215 -16.26 -0.67 -33.78
N ALA A 216 -16.12 0.64 -34.02
CA ALA A 216 -17.25 1.57 -34.14
C ALA A 216 -17.13 2.41 -35.41
N VAL A 217 -18.28 2.77 -35.99
CA VAL A 217 -18.37 3.61 -37.20
C VAL A 217 -17.95 5.06 -36.90
N ARG A 218 -18.04 5.48 -35.63
CA ARG A 218 -17.78 6.84 -35.16
C ARG A 218 -16.72 6.83 -34.07
N GLN A 219 -15.78 7.75 -34.21
CA GLN A 219 -14.68 7.99 -33.27
C GLN A 219 -14.84 9.38 -32.66
N LEU A 220 -14.91 9.42 -31.33
CA LEU A 220 -15.00 10.64 -30.52
C LEU A 220 -13.67 10.85 -29.81
N THR A 221 -13.05 12.01 -30.01
CA THR A 221 -11.92 12.46 -29.21
C THR A 221 -12.42 13.44 -28.17
N ILE A 222 -12.14 13.18 -26.90
CA ILE A 222 -12.65 13.92 -25.74
C ILE A 222 -11.45 14.52 -25.01
N THR A 223 -11.44 15.84 -24.83
CA THR A 223 -10.39 16.57 -24.12
C THR A 223 -11.01 17.39 -22.98
N PRO A 224 -11.01 16.89 -21.74
CA PRO A 224 -11.55 17.60 -20.59
C PRO A 224 -10.52 18.53 -19.95
N GLU A 225 -11.01 19.65 -19.43
CA GLU A 225 -10.28 20.65 -18.67
C GLU A 225 -11.11 21.05 -17.44
N ALA A 226 -10.50 21.07 -16.26
CA ALA A 226 -11.16 21.49 -15.03
C ALA A 226 -10.94 22.98 -14.81
N ARG A 227 -12.01 23.77 -14.65
CA ARG A 227 -11.92 25.21 -14.35
C ARG A 227 -13.04 25.63 -13.41
N ASN A 228 -12.68 26.26 -12.29
CA ASN A 228 -13.62 26.79 -11.29
C ASN A 228 -14.64 25.75 -10.77
N GLY A 229 -14.20 24.50 -10.56
CA GLY A 229 -15.07 23.41 -10.09
C GLY A 229 -15.98 22.78 -11.15
N ARG A 230 -16.00 23.33 -12.39
CA ARG A 230 -16.73 22.77 -13.53
C ARG A 230 -15.78 22.06 -14.49
N VAL A 231 -16.34 21.20 -15.34
CA VAL A 231 -15.58 20.47 -16.37
C VAL A 231 -15.98 20.97 -17.74
N TYR A 232 -15.03 21.55 -18.45
CA TYR A 232 -15.19 21.93 -19.86
C TYR A 232 -14.59 20.83 -20.71
N CYS A 233 -15.29 20.41 -21.75
CA CYS A 233 -14.92 19.26 -22.54
C CYS A 233 -15.03 19.57 -24.02
N GLN A 234 -13.89 19.56 -24.72
CA GLN A 234 -13.87 19.61 -26.17
C GLN A 234 -14.08 18.21 -26.74
N VAL A 235 -15.00 18.09 -27.68
CA VAL A 235 -15.39 16.81 -28.30
C VAL A 235 -15.25 16.94 -29.81
N ASP A 236 -14.37 16.13 -30.39
CA ASP A 236 -14.17 16.03 -31.83
C ASP A 236 -14.69 14.69 -32.35
N GLU A 237 -15.72 14.72 -33.19
CA GLU A 237 -16.31 13.55 -33.84
C GLU A 237 -15.71 13.38 -35.25
N THR A 238 -15.15 12.20 -35.48
CA THR A 238 -14.63 11.75 -36.78
C THR A 238 -15.42 10.51 -37.22
N SER A 239 -15.92 10.54 -38.44
CA SER A 239 -16.59 9.38 -39.06
C SER A 239 -15.56 8.59 -39.85
N VAL A 240 -15.35 7.33 -39.48
CA VAL A 240 -14.51 6.45 -40.29
C VAL A 240 -15.38 6.01 -41.47
N LYS A 241 -15.15 6.59 -42.66
CA LYS A 241 -15.71 6.04 -43.89
C LYS A 241 -15.10 4.66 -44.07
N THR A 242 -15.85 3.60 -43.78
CA THR A 242 -15.57 2.29 -44.37
C THR A 242 -15.65 2.50 -45.88
N LYS A 243 -14.50 2.56 -46.55
CA LYS A 243 -14.46 2.36 -48.01
C LYS A 243 -15.06 0.98 -48.24
N GLY A 244 -16.31 0.94 -48.66
CA GLY A 244 -16.86 -0.26 -49.27
C GLY A 244 -15.92 -0.61 -50.40
N TYR A 245 -15.34 -1.80 -50.35
CA TYR A 245 -14.79 -2.39 -51.55
C TYR A 245 -16.01 -2.65 -52.45
N ASP A 246 -16.26 -1.74 -53.39
CA ASP A 246 -17.13 -2.02 -54.52
C ASP A 246 -16.49 -3.18 -55.27
N SER A 247 -16.96 -4.39 -54.97
CA SER A 247 -16.67 -5.58 -55.75
C SER A 247 -17.43 -5.42 -57.06
N THR A 248 -16.76 -4.89 -58.09
CA THR A 248 -17.23 -4.97 -59.47
C THR A 248 -17.28 -6.43 -59.86
N ARG A 249 -18.52 -6.93 -59.91
CA ARG A 249 -18.87 -8.30 -60.26
C ARG A 249 -18.98 -8.38 -61.78
N ASP A 250 -17.85 -8.44 -62.47
CA ASP A 250 -17.82 -8.82 -63.89
C ASP A 250 -17.50 -10.32 -64.02
N ARG A 251 -18.50 -11.07 -64.48
CA ARG A 251 -18.36 -12.36 -65.18
C ARG A 251 -19.70 -12.64 -65.91
N PRO A 252 -19.75 -13.41 -67.01
CA PRO A 252 -18.70 -14.31 -67.51
C PRO A 252 -18.53 -14.42 -69.04
N ALA A 253 -17.38 -14.93 -69.47
CA ALA A 253 -17.31 -15.87 -70.59
C ALA A 253 -16.27 -16.96 -70.31
N PHE A 254 -16.68 -18.20 -70.51
CA PHE A 254 -15.95 -19.45 -70.27
C PHE A 254 -14.98 -19.76 -71.42
N ALA A 255 -13.77 -20.22 -71.08
CA ALA A 255 -13.07 -21.30 -71.79
C ALA A 255 -11.98 -21.93 -70.89
N SER A 256 -12.39 -23.03 -70.25
CA SER A 256 -11.67 -24.30 -69.97
C SER A 256 -10.22 -24.39 -69.45
N SER A 257 -10.09 -25.33 -68.50
CA SER A 257 -8.92 -26.07 -67.96
C SER A 257 -8.22 -25.40 -66.78
N SER A 258 -8.01 -26.02 -65.62
CA SER A 258 -8.31 -27.36 -65.11
C SER A 258 -8.06 -27.40 -63.59
N ALA A 259 -8.83 -28.26 -62.90
CA ALA A 259 -8.57 -28.89 -61.60
C ALA A 259 -8.84 -28.11 -60.28
N ASP A 260 -9.97 -28.49 -59.67
CA ASP A 260 -10.21 -28.82 -58.26
C ASP A 260 -9.94 -27.74 -57.18
N ALA A 261 -10.94 -27.00 -56.71
CA ALA A 261 -12.10 -27.36 -55.85
C ALA A 261 -11.80 -27.34 -54.33
N ARG A 262 -12.66 -26.57 -53.63
CA ARG A 262 -12.96 -26.51 -52.18
C ARG A 262 -12.12 -25.48 -51.38
N THR A 263 -12.59 -24.27 -51.10
CA THR A 263 -13.79 -23.79 -50.35
C THR A 263 -13.62 -23.88 -48.83
N TYR A 264 -13.64 -22.69 -48.20
CA TYR A 264 -14.07 -22.33 -46.84
C TYR A 264 -13.13 -22.32 -45.62
N GLU A 265 -13.23 -21.18 -44.92
CA GLU A 265 -13.19 -20.92 -43.47
C GLU A 265 -12.59 -21.98 -42.54
N SER A 266 -11.62 -21.55 -41.71
CA SER A 266 -11.75 -21.60 -40.24
C SER A 266 -10.47 -21.12 -39.56
N LEU A 267 -10.41 -19.83 -39.21
CA LEU A 267 -9.56 -19.38 -38.12
C LEU A 267 -10.39 -19.44 -36.83
N SER A 268 -10.42 -20.61 -36.21
CA SER A 268 -10.99 -20.80 -34.87
C SER A 268 -10.06 -20.17 -33.83
N ILE A 269 -10.43 -18.98 -33.34
CA ILE A 269 -9.78 -18.33 -32.20
C ILE A 269 -10.41 -18.89 -30.91
N ARG A 270 -9.66 -19.69 -30.14
CA ARG A 270 -9.96 -19.93 -28.71
C ARG A 270 -9.16 -18.94 -27.84
N ARG A 271 -9.77 -18.59 -26.70
CA ARG A 271 -9.23 -17.73 -25.64
C ARG A 271 -7.85 -18.20 -25.17
N GLY A 272 -6.90 -17.28 -25.10
CA GLY A 272 -5.57 -17.50 -24.50
C GLY A 272 -4.45 -17.03 -25.43
N GLY A 273 -3.53 -16.23 -24.91
CA GLY A 273 -2.50 -15.53 -25.68
C GLY A 273 -1.48 -16.44 -26.38
N TYR A 274 -0.88 -15.85 -27.43
CA TYR A 274 0.15 -16.32 -28.36
C TYR A 274 -0.34 -17.15 -29.57
N PRO A 275 0.08 -16.80 -30.80
CA PRO A 275 -0.26 -17.56 -31.99
C PRO A 275 0.40 -18.95 -31.93
N THR A 276 -0.42 -19.99 -31.80
CA THR A 276 0.05 -21.37 -31.87
C THR A 276 0.50 -21.67 -33.29
N MET A 277 1.79 -21.86 -33.49
CA MET A 277 2.33 -22.22 -34.80
C MET A 277 1.98 -23.65 -35.14
N VAL A 278 1.43 -23.84 -36.34
CA VAL A 278 1.13 -25.15 -36.92
C VAL A 278 2.08 -25.38 -38.08
N CYS A 279 2.80 -26.49 -38.05
CA CYS A 279 3.66 -26.90 -39.16
C CYS A 279 2.78 -27.17 -40.40
N ARG A 280 3.06 -26.48 -41.52
CA ARG A 280 2.25 -26.63 -42.74
C ARG A 280 2.49 -27.95 -43.49
N ASN A 281 3.62 -28.62 -43.24
CA ASN A 281 3.95 -29.87 -43.91
C ASN A 281 3.29 -31.09 -43.24
N CYS A 282 3.14 -31.09 -41.91
CA CYS A 282 2.61 -32.26 -41.18
C CYS A 282 1.45 -31.95 -40.22
N GLY A 283 1.03 -30.69 -40.10
CA GLY A 283 -0.07 -30.28 -39.23
C GLY A 283 0.23 -30.28 -37.72
N ALA A 284 1.48 -30.55 -37.30
CA ALA A 284 1.83 -30.58 -35.88
C ALA A 284 1.81 -29.17 -35.27
N VAL A 285 1.16 -29.04 -34.11
CA VAL A 285 1.00 -27.77 -33.39
C VAL A 285 2.12 -27.61 -32.35
N GLY A 286 2.90 -26.54 -32.43
CA GLY A 286 3.89 -26.14 -31.41
C GLY A 286 5.17 -26.98 -31.30
N GLN A 287 5.33 -28.06 -32.07
CA GLN A 287 6.48 -28.96 -31.96
C GLN A 287 7.69 -28.53 -32.81
N HIS A 288 7.49 -27.97 -33.99
CA HIS A 288 8.56 -27.49 -34.88
C HIS A 288 8.04 -26.49 -35.91
N TRP A 289 8.94 -25.70 -36.48
CA TRP A 289 8.65 -24.83 -37.62
C TRP A 289 8.52 -25.63 -38.91
N THR A 290 7.66 -25.19 -39.83
CA THR A 290 7.52 -25.81 -41.18
C THR A 290 8.85 -26.00 -41.89
N LEU A 291 9.80 -25.08 -41.70
CA LEU A 291 11.13 -25.15 -42.31
C LEU A 291 11.99 -26.31 -41.78
N ASN A 292 11.76 -26.72 -40.53
CA ASN A 292 12.48 -27.79 -39.83
C ASN A 292 11.63 -29.05 -39.67
N CYS A 293 10.65 -29.25 -40.57
CA CYS A 293 9.77 -30.40 -40.49
C CYS A 293 10.53 -31.67 -40.90
N PRO A 294 10.55 -32.73 -40.08
CA PRO A 294 11.25 -33.99 -40.40
C PRO A 294 10.62 -34.74 -41.59
N THR A 295 9.42 -34.34 -42.02
CA THR A 295 8.76 -34.88 -43.23
C THR A 295 8.96 -34.02 -44.47
N ARG A 296 9.77 -32.95 -44.39
CA ARG A 296 10.15 -32.12 -45.54
C ARG A 296 11.14 -32.90 -46.41
N LYS A 297 10.62 -33.53 -47.47
CA LYS A 297 11.41 -33.97 -48.61
C LYS A 297 11.82 -32.77 -49.47
#